data_AF-A0A2J8LT55-F1
#
_entry.id   AF-A0A2J8LT55-F1
#
_cell.length_a   1.000
_cell.length_b   1.000
_cell.length_c   1.000
_cell.angle_alpha   90.00
_cell.angle_beta   90.00
_cell.angle_gamma   90.00
#
_symmetry.space_group_name_H-M   'P 1'
#
loop_
_entity.id
_entity.type
_entity.pdbx_description
1 polymer ?
#
loop_
_entity_poly.entity_id
_entity_poly.type
_entity_poly.pdbx_seq_one_letter_code
_entity_poly.pdbx_strand_id
1 'polypeptide(L)'
;SQLKLDHYRAALRSCSLVLEHQPDNIKALFRKGKVLAQQGEYSEAIPILRAALKLEPSNKLPLPSADDPRRALKAGEEACGAAEHGDRLVPENAGQPQPAAC
;
A
#
# COMPACT_ATOMS: atom_id res chain seq x y z
N SER A 1 -10.30 15.01 -5.47
CA SER A 1 -10.73 14.84 -6.87
C SER A 1 -11.19 13.41 -7.09
N GLN A 2 -12.47 13.18 -7.38
CA GLN A 2 -13.09 11.84 -7.47
C GLN A 2 -12.35 10.88 -8.43
N LEU A 3 -11.85 11.38 -9.55
CA LEU A 3 -11.05 10.61 -10.52
C LEU A 3 -9.87 9.85 -9.88
N LYS A 4 -9.14 10.47 -8.94
CA LYS A 4 -7.99 9.82 -8.29
C LYS A 4 -8.42 8.62 -7.44
N LEU A 5 -9.55 8.75 -6.73
CA LEU A 5 -10.09 7.70 -5.87
C LEU A 5 -10.59 6.51 -6.70
N ASP A 6 -11.26 6.77 -7.82
CA ASP A 6 -11.69 5.73 -8.77
C ASP A 6 -10.50 4.94 -9.33
N HIS A 7 -9.42 5.64 -9.71
CA HIS A 7 -8.20 4.99 -10.17
C HIS A 7 -7.53 4.15 -9.08
N TYR A 8 -7.51 4.62 -7.83
CA TYR A 8 -6.95 3.86 -6.71
C TYR A 8 -7.75 2.60 -6.43
N ARG A 9 -9.09 2.69 -6.41
CA ARG A 9 -9.97 1.51 -6.24
C ARG A 9 -9.79 0.49 -7.35
N ALA A 10 -9.70 0.94 -8.60
CA ALA A 10 -9.42 0.06 -9.73
C ALA A 10 -8.05 -0.62 -9.59
N ALA A 11 -7.02 0.14 -9.22
CA ALA A 11 -5.68 -0.40 -9.02
C ALA A 11 -5.63 -1.43 -7.88
N LEU A 12 -6.32 -1.18 -6.76
CA LEU A 12 -6.44 -2.15 -5.67
C LEU A 12 -7.12 -3.45 -6.13
N ARG A 13 -8.21 -3.36 -6.90
CA ARG A 13 -8.86 -4.56 -7.45
C ARG A 13 -7.94 -5.36 -8.35
N SER A 14 -7.23 -4.70 -9.27
CA SER A 14 -6.27 -5.36 -10.14
C SER A 14 -5.13 -6.02 -9.36
N CYS A 15 -4.64 -5.37 -8.29
CA CYS A 15 -3.62 -5.96 -7.43
C CYS A 15 -4.16 -7.17 -6.67
N SER A 16 -5.38 -7.09 -6.11
CA SER A 16 -6.01 -8.21 -5.42
C SER A 16 -6.16 -9.43 -6.33
N LEU A 17 -6.61 -9.24 -7.57
CA LEU A 17 -6.74 -10.34 -8.54
C LEU A 17 -5.40 -11.03 -8.81
N VAL A 18 -4.32 -10.27 -8.94
CA VAL A 18 -2.98 -10.85 -9.10
C VAL A 18 -2.56 -11.63 -7.85
N LEU A 19 -2.88 -11.12 -6.66
CA LEU A 19 -2.57 -11.78 -5.39
C LEU A 19 -3.40 -13.04 -5.15
N GLU A 20 -4.61 -13.13 -5.72
CA GLU A 20 -5.41 -14.37 -5.67
C GLU A 20 -4.74 -15.50 -6.46
N HIS A 21 -4.11 -15.18 -7.59
CA HIS A 21 -3.39 -16.17 -8.40
C HIS A 21 -1.94 -16.37 -7.95
N GLN A 22 -1.31 -15.31 -7.43
CA GLN A 22 0.09 -15.26 -7.03
C GLN A 22 0.22 -14.48 -5.72
N PRO A 23 -0.04 -15.11 -4.57
CA PRO A 23 -0.03 -14.43 -3.27
C PRO A 23 1.34 -13.84 -2.93
N ASP A 24 2.41 -14.45 -3.43
CA ASP A 24 3.79 -14.02 -3.22
C ASP A 24 4.30 -13.05 -4.31
N ASN A 25 3.40 -12.48 -5.12
CA ASN A 25 3.81 -11.54 -6.16
C ASN A 25 4.20 -10.18 -5.56
N ILE A 26 5.51 -9.98 -5.44
CA ILE A 26 6.13 -8.76 -4.90
C ILE A 26 5.63 -7.50 -5.63
N LYS A 27 5.46 -7.54 -6.95
CA LYS A 27 5.00 -6.37 -7.74
C LYS A 27 3.55 -6.01 -7.39
N ALA A 28 2.69 -6.99 -7.19
CA ALA A 28 1.30 -6.76 -6.80
C ALA A 28 1.19 -6.23 -5.36
N LEU A 29 1.96 -6.80 -4.42
CA LEU A 29 2.05 -6.31 -3.04
C LEU A 29 2.57 -4.87 -3.01
N PHE A 30 3.64 -4.57 -3.76
CA PHE A 30 4.19 -3.22 -3.84
C PHE A 30 3.18 -2.21 -4.39
N ARG A 31 2.53 -2.53 -5.51
CA ARG A 31 1.51 -1.67 -6.12
C ARG A 31 0.34 -1.43 -5.17
N LYS A 32 -0.12 -2.46 -4.47
CA LYS A 32 -1.17 -2.36 -3.44
C LYS A 32 -0.74 -1.40 -2.33
N GLY A 33 0.45 -1.60 -1.75
CA GLY A 33 0.99 -0.73 -0.70
C GLY A 33 1.16 0.73 -1.16
N LYS A 34 1.67 0.95 -2.37
CA LYS A 34 1.83 2.30 -2.94
C LYS A 34 0.49 3.01 -3.19
N VAL A 35 -0.54 2.28 -3.59
CA VAL A 35 -1.89 2.82 -3.79
C VAL A 35 -2.56 3.15 -2.45
N LEU A 36 -2.32 2.35 -1.41
CA LEU A 36 -2.78 2.64 -0.05
C LEU A 36 -2.07 3.88 0.53
N ALA A 37 -0.75 3.98 0.36
CA ALA A 37 0.01 5.16 0.77
C ALA A 37 -0.46 6.45 0.06
N GLN A 38 -0.86 6.36 -1.22
CA GLN A 38 -1.45 7.48 -1.96
C GLN A 38 -2.87 7.85 -1.53
N GLN A 39 -3.57 6.92 -0.86
CA GLN A 39 -4.87 7.19 -0.23
C GLN A 39 -4.74 7.77 1.18
N GLY A 40 -3.54 7.75 1.77
CA GLY A 40 -3.31 8.12 3.18
C GLY A 40 -3.41 6.94 4.15
N GLU A 41 -3.71 5.73 3.65
CA GLU A 41 -3.85 4.51 4.43
C GLU A 41 -2.47 3.88 4.71
N TYR A 42 -1.62 4.62 5.44
CA TYR A 42 -0.26 4.16 5.76
C TYR A 42 -0.26 2.93 6.66
N SER A 43 -1.23 2.83 7.58
CA SER A 43 -1.39 1.70 8.51
C SER A 43 -1.55 0.35 7.79
N GLU A 44 -2.22 0.32 6.63
CA GLU A 44 -2.35 -0.87 5.79
C GLU A 44 -1.21 -0.99 4.76
N ALA A 45 -0.70 0.14 4.24
CA ALA A 45 0.38 0.14 3.26
C ALA A 45 1.67 -0.47 3.82
N ILE A 46 2.05 -0.08 5.03
CA ILE A 46 3.28 -0.47 5.71
C ILE A 46 3.43 -2.01 5.83
N PRO A 47 2.48 -2.76 6.41
CA PRO A 47 2.63 -4.22 6.55
C PRO A 47 2.69 -4.92 5.20
N ILE A 48 1.97 -4.44 4.18
CA ILE A 48 1.98 -5.00 2.82
C ILE A 48 3.35 -4.79 2.15
N LEU A 49 3.91 -3.59 2.27
CA LEU A 49 5.25 -3.28 1.75
C LEU A 49 6.33 -4.08 2.49
N ARG A 50 6.21 -4.26 3.82
CA ARG A 50 7.09 -5.16 4.58
C ARG A 50 6.99 -6.61 4.12
N ALA A 51 5.78 -7.11 3.82
CA ALA A 51 5.60 -8.46 3.30
C ALA A 51 6.29 -8.62 1.94
N ALA A 52 6.11 -7.64 1.04
CA ALA A 52 6.81 -7.62 -0.26
C ALA A 52 8.34 -7.67 -0.10
N LEU A 53 8.89 -6.94 0.88
CA LEU A 53 10.33 -6.95 1.20
C LEU A 53 10.81 -8.27 1.82
N LYS A 54 9.97 -8.95 2.62
CA LYS A 54 10.29 -10.25 3.23
C LYS A 54 10.32 -11.38 2.19
N LEU A 55 9.47 -11.27 1.18
CA LEU A 55 9.41 -12.21 0.05
C LEU A 55 10.56 -12.05 -0.93
N GLU A 56 11.36 -10.98 -0.81
CA GLU A 56 12.64 -10.78 -1.50
C GLU A 56 13.84 -11.13 -0.58
N PRO A 57 14.12 -12.41 -0.25
CA PRO A 57 15.41 -12.77 0.33
C PRO A 57 16.47 -13.05 -0.75
N SER A 58 16.05 -13.33 -2.00
CA SER A 58 16.90 -13.98 -3.00
C SER A 58 17.44 -13.06 -4.09
N ASN A 59 17.01 -11.79 -4.13
CA ASN A 59 17.41 -10.90 -5.20
C ASN A 59 17.83 -9.55 -4.63
N LYS A 60 19.02 -9.53 -4.01
CA LYS A 60 19.82 -8.31 -3.86
C LYS A 60 20.18 -7.76 -5.25
N LEU A 61 19.21 -7.34 -6.06
CA LEU A 61 19.50 -6.45 -7.17
C LEU A 61 19.54 -5.04 -6.60
N PRO A 62 20.71 -4.38 -6.57
CA PRO A 62 20.80 -2.95 -6.34
C PRO A 62 20.33 -2.25 -7.62
N LEU A 63 19.07 -2.45 -8.01
CA LEU A 63 18.53 -1.72 -9.14
C LEU A 63 17.91 -0.44 -8.61
N PRO A 64 18.38 0.74 -9.05
CA PRO A 64 17.62 1.98 -8.92
C PRO A 64 16.39 1.88 -9.83
N SER A 65 15.43 1.07 -9.43
CA SER A 65 14.14 0.93 -10.09
C SER A 65 13.23 2.00 -9.50
N ALA A 66 12.49 2.73 -10.31
CA ALA A 66 11.50 3.71 -9.85
C ALA A 66 10.35 3.10 -8.98
N ASP A 67 10.42 1.80 -8.69
CA ASP A 67 9.42 0.97 -8.04
C ASP A 67 10.03 0.25 -6.80
N ASP A 68 10.86 0.96 -6.02
CA ASP A 68 11.52 0.39 -4.84
C ASP A 68 10.58 0.33 -3.61
N PRO A 69 10.31 -0.86 -3.06
CA PRO A 69 9.44 -1.05 -1.89
C PRO A 69 9.95 -0.39 -0.61
N ARG A 70 11.27 -0.22 -0.42
CA ARG A 70 11.82 0.43 0.78
C ARG A 70 11.53 1.92 0.78
N ARG A 71 11.59 2.58 -0.37
CA ARG A 71 11.28 4.02 -0.45
C ARG A 71 9.82 4.31 -0.08
N ALA A 72 8.90 3.48 -0.57
CA ALA A 72 7.48 3.60 -0.22
C ALA A 72 7.22 3.28 1.27
N LEU A 73 7.92 2.27 1.82
CA LEU A 73 7.81 1.91 3.23
C LEU A 73 8.33 3.03 4.14
N LYS A 74 9.53 3.55 3.84
CA LYS A 74 10.14 4.66 4.59
C LYS A 74 9.23 5.89 4.61
N ALA A 75 8.66 6.24 3.45
CA ALA A 75 7.72 7.35 3.35
C ALA A 75 6.45 7.11 4.20
N GLY A 76 5.94 5.88 4.25
CA GLY A 76 4.80 5.53 5.10
C GLY A 76 5.13 5.56 6.59
N GLU A 77 6.30 5.07 6.99
CA GLU A 77 6.76 5.13 8.39
C GLU A 77 7.01 6.57 8.85
N GLU A 78 7.59 7.42 8.00
CA GLU A 78 7.78 8.85 8.26
C GLU A 78 6.43 9.58 8.40
N ALA A 79 5.45 9.26 7.55
CA ALA A 79 4.10 9.82 7.62
C ALA A 79 3.35 9.39 8.89
N CYS A 80 3.51 8.13 9.31
CA CYS A 80 2.90 7.61 10.54
C CYS A 80 3.51 8.25 11.79
N GLY A 81 4.84 8.38 11.86
CA GLY A 81 5.52 9.00 13.00
C GLY A 81 5.20 10.49 13.18
N ALA A 82 4.87 11.20 12.10
CA ALA A 82 4.44 12.59 12.17
C ALA A 82 3.03 12.78 12.78
N ALA A 83 2.17 11.76 12.69
CA ALA A 83 0.81 11.81 13.25
C ALA A 83 0.77 11.62 14.78
N GLU A 84 1.84 11.09 15.39
CA GLU A 84 1.88 10.80 16.83
C GLU A 84 2.29 12.01 17.71
N HIS A 85 2.73 13.13 17.10
CA HIS A 85 3.20 14.31 17.86
C HIS A 85 2.51 15.64 17.54
N GLY A 86 1.41 15.63 16.77
CA GLY A 86 0.69 16.86 16.45
C GLY A 86 -0.74 16.59 16.03
N ASP A 87 -1.66 16.99 16.89
CA ASP A 87 -3.01 17.46 16.59
C ASP A 87 -3.90 16.58 15.66
N ARG A 88 -4.88 15.96 16.31
CA ARG A 88 -6.24 15.64 15.85
C ARG A 88 -6.63 16.16 14.45
N LEU A 89 -6.08 15.55 13.41
CA LEU A 89 -6.67 15.53 12.08
C LEU A 89 -7.02 14.08 11.78
N VAL A 90 -8.23 13.71 12.18
CA VAL A 90 -8.95 12.57 11.59
C VAL A 90 -9.01 12.84 10.08
N PRO A 91 -8.36 12.05 9.21
CA PRO A 91 -8.89 11.90 7.87
C PRO A 91 -10.19 11.14 8.03
N GLU A 92 -11.30 11.87 8.08
CA GLU A 92 -12.63 11.32 7.83
C GLU A 92 -12.61 10.76 6.40
N ASN A 93 -12.22 9.51 6.25
CA ASN A 93 -12.49 8.68 5.09
C ASN A 93 -12.88 7.27 5.59
N ALA A 94 -13.84 7.25 6.50
CA ALA A 94 -14.73 6.11 6.66
C ALA A 94 -15.49 5.93 5.34
N GLY A 95 -15.15 4.89 4.57
CA GLY A 95 -15.62 4.79 3.19
C GLY A 95 -15.53 3.42 2.54
N GLN A 96 -15.78 2.33 3.26
CA GLN A 96 -16.81 1.31 2.95
C GLN A 96 -16.56 0.00 3.73
N PRO A 97 -17.54 -0.51 4.51
CA PRO A 97 -17.53 -1.90 4.93
C PRO A 97 -17.69 -2.79 3.70
N GLN A 98 -16.82 -3.79 3.56
CA GLN A 98 -17.02 -4.88 2.61
C GLN A 98 -18.33 -5.58 3.00
N PRO A 99 -19.35 -5.67 2.12
CA PRO A 99 -20.49 -6.53 2.41
C PRO A 99 -19.98 -7.97 2.39
N ALA A 100 -20.04 -8.63 3.55
CA ALA A 100 -19.97 -10.08 3.62
C ALA A 100 -21.08 -10.63 2.71
N ALA A 101 -20.68 -11.31 1.64
CA ALA A 101 -21.59 -12.06 0.80
C ALA A 101 -22.21 -13.20 1.64
N CYS A 102 -23.52 -13.40 1.45
CA CYS A 102 -24.39 -14.33 2.17
C CYS A 102 -23.90 -15.76 2.25
#